data_AF-A0A382MIT9-F1
#
_entry.id   AF-A0A382MIT9-F1
#
_cell.length_a   1.000
_cell.length_b   1.000
_cell.length_c   1.000
_cell.angle_alpha   90.00
_cell.angle_beta   90.00
_cell.angle_gamma   90.00
#
_symmetry.space_group_name_H-M   'P 1'
#
loop_
_entity.id
_entity.type
_entity.pdbx_description
1 polymer ?
#
loop_
_entity_poly.entity_id
_entity_poly.type
_entity_poly.pdbx_seq_one_letter_code
_entity_poly.pdbx_strand_id
1 'polypeptide(L)' 'MADEESNKVTIDEKEYDSEKLSEEAKGQIVNLQVVDQEIASLQQKLAIAQTARNTYAAALNRELPEED' A
#
# COMPACT_ATOMS: atom_id res chain seq x y z
N MET A 1 19.25 8.56 33.08
CA MET A 1 17.99 9.00 32.48
C MET A 1 18.12 8.76 30.99
N ALA A 2 17.87 7.52 30.55
CA ALA A 2 18.09 7.10 29.17
C ALA A 2 17.11 5.97 28.83
N ASP A 3 15.82 6.18 29.11
CA ASP A 3 14.79 5.16 28.89
C ASP A 3 13.44 5.83 28.57
N GLU A 4 13.35 6.66 27.52
CA GLU A 4 12.04 7.14 27.01
C GLU A 4 11.94 7.19 25.48
N GLU A 5 13.00 6.88 24.71
CA GLU A 5 12.97 7.06 23.24
C GLU A 5 12.63 5.82 22.42
N SER A 6 12.55 4.62 23.02
CA SER A 6 12.44 3.36 22.26
C SER A 6 11.01 2.90 21.94
N ASN A 7 9.97 3.61 22.37
CA ASN A 7 8.59 3.15 22.29
C ASN A 7 7.64 4.06 21.51
N LYS A 8 8.13 4.94 20.63
CA LYS A 8 7.23 5.78 19.83
C LYS A 8 6.79 5.08 18.54
N VAL A 9 5.48 4.95 18.33
CA VAL A 9 4.85 4.53 17.07
C VAL A 9 4.23 5.74 16.39
N THR A 10 4.51 5.91 15.10
CA THR A 10 3.87 6.96 14.29
C THR A 10 2.64 6.38 13.60
N ILE A 11 1.49 7.00 13.82
CA ILE A 11 0.19 6.62 13.24
C ILE A 11 -0.45 7.91 12.71
N ASP A 12 -0.85 7.95 11.44
CA ASP A 12 -1.44 9.14 10.80
C ASP A 12 -0.62 10.43 11.04
N GLU A 13 0.70 10.35 10.85
CA GLU A 13 1.65 11.47 11.05
C GLU A 13 1.74 11.99 12.49
N LYS A 14 1.20 11.27 13.47
CA LYS A 14 1.29 11.59 14.90
C LYS A 14 2.12 10.54 15.64
N GLU A 15 3.04 11.01 16.46
CA GLU A 15 3.78 10.14 17.38
C GLU A 15 2.92 9.79 18.59
N TYR A 16 2.81 8.49 18.86
CA TYR A 16 2.19 7.94 20.06
C TYR A 16 3.21 7.11 20.81
N ASP A 17 3.16 7.18 22.14
CA ASP A 17 3.92 6.30 23.00
C ASP A 17 3.21 4.93 23.06
N SER A 18 3.89 3.90 22.58
CA SER A 18 3.40 2.52 22.47
C SER A 18 3.00 1.94 23.82
N GLU A 19 3.61 2.39 24.92
CA GLU A 19 3.28 1.94 26.27
C GLU A 19 2.02 2.60 26.81
N LYS A 20 1.64 3.76 26.26
CA LYS A 20 0.41 4.47 26.59
C LYS A 20 -0.80 4.03 25.75
N LEU A 21 -0.58 3.18 24.74
CA LEU A 21 -1.66 2.63 23.93
C LEU A 21 -2.32 1.43 24.61
N SER A 22 -3.64 1.30 24.45
CA SER A 22 -4.36 0.11 24.89
C SER A 22 -3.97 -1.11 24.05
N GLU A 23 -4.16 -2.31 24.58
CA GLU A 23 -3.90 -3.55 23.85
C GLU A 23 -4.76 -3.65 22.59
N GLU A 24 -6.00 -3.15 22.65
CA GLU A 24 -6.89 -3.07 21.49
C GLU A 24 -6.33 -2.13 20.42
N ALA A 25 -5.80 -0.96 20.82
CA ALA A 25 -5.20 0.00 19.89
C ALA A 25 -3.97 -0.59 19.19
N LYS A 26 -3.10 -1.30 19.93
CA LYS A 26 -1.97 -2.04 19.35
C LYS A 26 -2.43 -3.09 18.35
N GLY A 27 -3.49 -3.84 18.68
CA GLY A 27 -4.09 -4.81 17.76
C GLY A 27 -4.59 -4.18 16.46
N GLN A 28 -5.23 -3.01 16.55
CA GLN A 28 -5.68 -2.30 15.35
C GLN A 28 -4.53 -1.77 14.48
N ILE A 29 -3.42 -1.33 15.09
CA ILE A 29 -2.22 -0.91 14.34
C ILE A 29 -1.66 -2.07 13.52
N VAL A 30 -1.56 -3.27 14.11
CA VAL A 30 -1.10 -4.46 13.39
C VAL A 30 -2.05 -4.79 12.24
N ASN A 31 -3.36 -4.73 12.47
CA ASN A 31 -4.35 -4.96 11.42
C ASN A 31 -4.20 -3.96 10.26
N LEU A 32 -4.02 -2.67 10.57
CA LEU A 32 -3.79 -1.61 9.57
C LEU A 32 -2.54 -1.89 8.75
N GLN A 33 -1.41 -2.20 9.40
CA GLN A 33 -0.16 -2.53 8.71
C GLN A 33 -0.30 -3.72 7.76
N VAL A 34 -1.04 -4.76 8.16
CA VAL A 34 -1.30 -5.92 7.30
C VAL A 34 -2.16 -5.53 6.09
N VAL A 35 -3.21 -4.72 6.30
CA VAL A 35 -4.07 -4.25 5.21
C VAL A 35 -3.30 -3.34 4.26
N ASP A 36 -2.44 -2.46 4.76
CA ASP A 36 -1.61 -1.58 3.94
C ASP A 36 -0.63 -2.38 3.06
N GLN A 37 -0.03 -3.43 3.60
CA GLN A 37 0.82 -4.35 2.83
C GLN A 37 0.03 -5.06 1.72
N GLU A 38 -1.20 -5.49 2.00
CA GLU A 38 -2.05 -6.12 0.99
C GLU A 38 -2.46 -5.11 -0.09
N ILE A 39 -2.78 -3.87 0.28
CA ILE A 39 -3.07 -2.78 -0.66
C ILE A 39 -1.87 -2.54 -1.58
N ALA A 40 -0.65 -2.44 -1.02
CA ALA A 40 0.57 -2.27 -1.82
C ALA A 40 0.79 -3.43 -2.81
N SER A 41 0.57 -4.67 -2.36
CA SER A 41 0.63 -5.87 -3.19
C SER A 41 -0.39 -5.84 -4.34
N LEU A 42 -1.62 -5.43 -4.07
CA LEU A 42 -2.67 -5.28 -5.07
C LEU A 42 -2.34 -4.17 -6.09
N GLN A 43 -1.80 -3.04 -5.63
CA GLN A 43 -1.35 -1.96 -6.51
C GLN A 43 -0.23 -2.42 -7.46
N GLN A 44 0.72 -3.22 -6.96
CA GLN A 44 1.77 -3.81 -7.81
C GLN A 44 1.16 -4.73 -8.89
N LYS A 45 0.24 -5.63 -8.50
CA LYS A 45 -0.46 -6.51 -9.46
C LYS A 45 -1.24 -5.71 -10.49
N LEU A 46 -1.90 -4.63 -10.06
CA LEU A 46 -2.64 -3.73 -10.95
C LEU A 46 -1.72 -3.06 -11.97
N ALA A 47 -0.55 -2.56 -11.56
CA ALA A 47 0.42 -1.94 -12.46
C ALA A 47 0.93 -2.92 -13.54
N ILE A 48 1.16 -4.18 -13.17
CA ILE A 48 1.52 -5.25 -14.11
C ILE A 48 0.38 -5.46 -15.12
N ALA A 49 -0.85 -5.60 -14.64
CA ALA A 49 -2.02 -5.82 -15.51
C ALA A 49 -2.26 -4.65 -16.46
N GLN A 50 -2.11 -3.41 -16.00
CA GLN A 50 -2.22 -2.20 -16.82
C GLN A 50 -1.16 -2.18 -17.93
N THR A 51 0.07 -2.57 -17.64
CA THR A 51 1.15 -2.66 -18.63
C THR A 51 0.82 -3.69 -19.71
N ALA A 52 0.33 -4.87 -19.33
CA ALA A 52 -0.10 -5.90 -20.28
C ALA A 52 -1.27 -5.41 -21.14
N ARG A 53 -2.29 -4.80 -20.52
CA ARG A 53 -3.46 -4.23 -21.23
C ARG A 53 -3.06 -3.16 -22.26
N ASN A 54 -2.12 -2.28 -21.91
CA ASN A 54 -1.62 -1.26 -22.82
C ASN A 54 -0.85 -1.88 -24.00
N THR A 55 -0.04 -2.90 -23.73
CA THR A 55 0.67 -3.65 -24.76
C THR A 55 -0.29 -4.30 -25.75
N TYR A 56 -1.33 -4.98 -25.25
CA TYR A 56 -2.32 -5.62 -26.10
C TYR A 56 -3.16 -4.61 -26.89
N ALA A 57 -3.53 -3.48 -26.28
CA ALA A 57 -4.23 -2.41 -26.98
C ALA A 57 -3.38 -1.82 -28.12
N ALA A 58 -2.08 -1.62 -27.89
CA ALA A 58 -1.16 -1.14 -28.92
C ALA A 58 -0.96 -2.15 -30.05
N ALA A 59 -0.91 -3.45 -29.72
CA ALA A 59 -0.85 -4.51 -30.73
C ALA A 59 -2.13 -4.53 -31.58
N LEU A 60 -3.31 -4.50 -30.94
CA LEU A 60 -4.59 -4.48 -31.62
C LEU A 60 -4.71 -3.27 -32.56
N ASN A 61 -4.34 -2.07 -32.11
CA ASN A 61 -4.40 -0.87 -32.95
C ASN A 61 -3.55 -0.96 -34.22
N ARG A 62 -2.49 -1.79 -34.25
CA ARG A 62 -1.68 -2.02 -35.45
C ARG A 62 -2.32 -3.02 -36.42
N GLU A 63 -3.21 -3.86 -35.93
CA GLU A 63 -3.95 -4.85 -36.71
C GLU A 63 -5.28 -4.31 -37.23
N LEU A 64 -5.79 -3.24 -36.61
CA LEU A 64 -6.98 -2.54 -37.10
C LEU A 64 -6.65 -1.82 -38.42
N PRO A 65 -7.56 -1.88 -39.42
CA PRO A 65 -7.43 -1.10 -40.63
C PRO A 65 -7.49 0.40 -40.29
N GLU A 66 -6.71 1.23 -41.00
CA GLU A 66 -6.89 2.68 -40.94
C GLU A 66 -8.28 3.01 -41.53
N GLU A 67 -9.08 3.80 -40.82
CA GLU A 67 -10.31 4.35 -41.38
C GLU A 67 -9.92 5.36 -42.48
N ASP A 68 -10.33 5.09 -43.73
CA ASP A 68 -10.25 6.01 -44.88
C ASP A 68 -11.13 7.27 -44.68
#